data_AF-A0A7I9YAU7-F1
#
_entry.id   AF-A0A7I9YAU7-F1
#
_cell.length_a   1.000
_cell.length_b   1.000
_cell.length_c   1.000
_cell.angle_alpha   90.00
_cell.angle_beta   90.00
_cell.angle_gamma   90.00
#
_symmetry.space_group_name_H-M   'P 1'
#
loop_
_entity.id
_entity.type
_entity.pdbx_description
1 polymer ?
#
loop_
_entity_poly.entity_id
_entity_poly.type
_entity_poly.pdbx_seq_one_letter_code
_entity_poly.pdbx_strand_id
1 'polypeptide(L)'
;MTKSTKAPAQDKTAARRLAEAFSADTLDSLIADAVKSGTPIDGADGLLNELTKAVLERALNSELTHHLGYEAGDPAGRGSGNSATAPHRKR
;
A
#
# COMPACT_ATOMS: atom_id res chain seq x y z
N MET A 1 36.56 7.89 -9.67
CA MET A 1 35.14 7.55 -9.89
C MET A 1 34.39 7.80 -8.59
N THR A 2 33.71 8.93 -8.47
CA THR A 2 32.93 9.31 -7.28
C THR A 2 31.53 8.73 -7.40
N LYS A 3 31.21 7.66 -6.65
CA LYS A 3 29.82 7.22 -6.50
C LYS A 3 29.14 8.18 -5.53
N SER A 4 28.33 9.07 -6.08
CA SER A 4 27.39 9.89 -5.31
C SER A 4 26.26 8.98 -4.80
N THR A 5 26.31 8.61 -3.53
CA THR A 5 25.17 8.02 -2.83
C THR A 5 24.28 9.16 -2.33
N LYS A 6 23.26 9.52 -3.11
CA LYS A 6 22.21 10.44 -2.65
C LYS A 6 21.37 9.73 -1.58
N ALA A 7 21.40 10.27 -0.37
CA ALA A 7 20.82 9.71 0.84
C ALA A 7 19.30 10.07 1.01
N PRO A 8 18.63 9.72 2.13
CA PRO A 8 17.28 9.15 2.27
C PRO A 8 16.15 10.20 2.33
N ALA A 9 16.27 11.29 1.57
CA ALA A 9 15.38 12.44 1.71
C ALA A 9 13.95 12.19 1.18
N GLN A 10 13.74 11.20 0.33
CA GLN A 10 12.43 10.95 -0.30
C GLN A 10 11.44 10.25 0.63
N ASP A 11 11.87 9.32 1.48
CA ASP A 11 10.99 8.59 2.41
C ASP A 11 10.32 9.52 3.43
N LYS A 12 11.04 10.55 3.90
CA LYS A 12 10.48 11.57 4.80
C LYS A 12 9.39 12.43 4.15
N THR A 13 9.28 12.45 2.82
CA THR A 13 8.27 13.27 2.14
C THR A 13 6.91 12.57 2.01
N ALA A 14 6.87 11.25 1.84
CA ALA A 14 5.61 10.51 1.73
C ALA A 14 4.90 10.40 3.08
N ALA A 15 5.63 10.01 4.13
CA ALA A 15 5.09 9.95 5.50
C ALA A 15 4.58 11.32 5.98
N ARG A 16 5.28 12.41 5.64
CA ARG A 16 4.82 13.77 5.96
C ARG A 16 3.54 14.15 5.21
N ARG A 17 3.45 13.85 3.90
CA ARG A 17 2.23 14.09 3.12
C ARG A 17 1.06 13.26 3.61
N LEU A 18 1.30 12.04 4.08
CA LEU A 18 0.27 11.20 4.71
C LEU A 18 -0.27 11.88 5.98
N ALA A 19 0.60 12.36 6.85
CA ALA A 19 0.18 13.08 8.06
C ALA A 19 -0.58 14.38 7.72
N GLU A 20 -0.14 15.13 6.72
CA GLU A 20 -0.81 16.35 6.24
C GLU A 20 -2.14 16.06 5.50
N ALA A 21 -2.36 14.85 5.01
CA ALA A 21 -3.61 14.45 4.35
C ALA A 21 -4.78 14.29 5.34
N PHE A 22 -4.49 14.09 6.62
CA PHE A 22 -5.50 14.06 7.68
C PHE A 22 -5.67 15.45 8.29
N SER A 23 -6.90 15.95 8.29
CA SER A 23 -7.23 17.13 9.09
C SER A 23 -7.24 16.79 10.58
N ALA A 24 -7.05 17.80 11.44
CA ALA A 24 -7.15 17.61 12.90
C ALA A 24 -8.50 17.00 13.30
N ASP A 25 -9.61 17.53 12.77
CA ASP A 25 -10.96 17.03 13.05
C ASP A 25 -11.13 15.55 12.64
N THR A 26 -10.50 15.12 11.54
CA THR A 26 -10.52 13.71 11.11
C THR A 26 -9.76 12.82 12.09
N LEU A 27 -8.59 13.24 12.56
CA LEU A 27 -7.81 12.49 13.55
C LEU A 27 -8.57 12.39 14.88
N ASP A 28 -9.15 13.49 15.34
CA ASP A 28 -9.92 13.54 16.57
C ASP A 28 -11.15 12.62 16.49
N SER A 29 -11.84 12.59 15.34
CA SER A 29 -12.98 11.70 15.12
C SER A 29 -12.56 10.23 15.15
N LEU A 30 -11.44 9.86 14.52
CA LEU A 30 -10.92 8.49 14.53
C LEU A 30 -10.53 8.03 15.95
N ILE A 31 -9.91 8.93 16.72
CA ILE A 31 -9.57 8.66 18.13
C ILE A 31 -10.84 8.50 18.97
N ALA A 32 -11.82 9.39 18.80
CA ALA A 32 -13.09 9.32 19.53
C ALA A 32 -13.86 8.02 19.24
N ASP A 33 -13.88 7.59 17.97
CA ASP A 33 -14.50 6.33 17.57
C ASP A 33 -13.78 5.13 18.18
N ALA A 34 -12.44 5.11 18.15
CA ALA A 34 -11.64 4.06 18.78
C ALA A 34 -11.89 3.96 20.30
N VAL A 35 -11.96 5.10 21.00
CA VAL A 35 -12.30 5.13 22.42
C VAL A 35 -13.72 4.61 22.66
N LYS A 36 -14.68 5.02 21.84
CA LYS A 36 -16.09 4.61 21.95
C LYS A 36 -16.28 3.12 21.70
N SER A 37 -15.54 2.53 20.76
CA SER A 37 -15.57 1.10 20.46
C SER A 37 -14.72 0.26 21.41
N GLY A 38 -13.88 0.88 22.24
CA GLY A 38 -12.90 0.18 23.06
C GLY A 38 -11.73 -0.38 22.26
N THR A 39 -11.53 0.10 21.03
CA THR A 39 -10.39 -0.28 20.19
C THR A 39 -9.13 0.42 20.71
N PRO A 40 -8.05 -0.33 21.02
CA PRO A 40 -6.77 0.26 21.38
C PRO A 40 -6.24 1.18 20.26
N ILE A 41 -5.48 2.22 20.62
CA ILE A 41 -4.84 3.08 19.60
C ILE A 41 -3.67 2.34 18.94
N ASP A 42 -2.93 1.58 19.73
CA ASP A 42 -1.75 0.80 19.36
C ASP A 42 -1.96 -0.71 19.56
N GLY A 43 -0.93 -1.50 19.25
CA GLY A 43 -0.99 -2.97 19.33
C GLY A 43 -1.58 -3.64 18.09
N ALA A 44 -1.59 -4.98 18.08
CA ALA A 44 -1.97 -5.78 16.91
C ALA A 44 -3.42 -5.58 16.48
N ASP A 45 -4.32 -5.36 17.44
CA ASP A 45 -5.74 -5.08 17.19
C ASP A 45 -6.05 -3.57 17.29
N GLY A 46 -5.02 -2.74 17.23
CA GLY A 46 -5.12 -1.29 17.40
C GLY A 46 -5.38 -0.53 16.10
N LEU A 47 -5.93 0.68 16.23
CA LEU A 47 -6.26 1.56 15.13
C LEU A 47 -5.07 1.82 14.17
N LEU A 48 -3.88 2.05 14.71
CA LEU A 48 -2.68 2.31 13.91
C LEU A 48 -2.23 1.09 13.10
N ASN A 49 -2.44 -0.13 13.63
CA ASN A 49 -2.11 -1.36 12.92
C ASN A 49 -3.09 -1.58 11.75
N GLU A 50 -4.39 -1.33 11.96
CA GLU A 50 -5.39 -1.39 10.89
C GLU A 50 -5.12 -0.35 9.79
N LEU A 51 -4.72 0.88 10.15
CA LEU A 51 -4.30 1.87 9.16
C LEU A 51 -3.10 1.39 8.34
N THR A 52 -2.09 0.82 9.00
CA THR A 52 -0.90 0.28 8.34
C THR A 52 -1.27 -0.85 7.38
N LYS A 53 -2.14 -1.77 7.82
CA LYS A 53 -2.65 -2.87 7.01
C LYS A 53 -3.41 -2.36 5.78
N ALA A 54 -4.31 -1.40 5.95
CA ALA A 54 -5.07 -0.82 4.83
C ALA A 54 -4.15 -0.18 3.78
N VAL A 55 -3.09 0.52 4.21
CA VAL A 55 -2.08 1.09 3.30
C VAL A 55 -1.34 -0.01 2.55
N LEU A 56 -0.90 -1.07 3.25
CA LEU A 56 -0.19 -2.20 2.62
C LEU A 56 -1.07 -2.95 1.62
N GLU A 57 -2.31 -3.25 1.96
CA GLU A 57 -3.27 -3.89 1.06
C GLU A 57 -3.53 -3.04 -0.19
N ARG A 58 -3.64 -1.71 -0.04
CA ARG A 58 -3.80 -0.81 -1.17
C ARG A 58 -2.54 -0.73 -2.04
N ALA A 59 -1.35 -0.73 -1.44
CA ALA A 59 -0.09 -0.77 -2.18
C ALA A 59 0.02 -2.06 -2.99
N LEU A 60 -0.27 -3.22 -2.38
CA LEU A 60 -0.27 -4.51 -3.06
C LEU A 60 -1.29 -4.55 -4.22
N ASN A 61 -2.50 -4.02 -4.01
CA ASN A 61 -3.50 -3.90 -5.07
C ASN A 61 -3.08 -2.91 -6.17
N SER A 62 -2.32 -1.87 -5.82
CA SER A 62 -1.75 -0.93 -6.79
C SER A 62 -0.67 -1.59 -7.63
N GLU A 63 0.17 -2.47 -7.08
CA GLU A 63 1.17 -3.22 -7.87
C GLU A 63 0.50 -4.14 -8.89
N LEU A 64 -0.62 -4.77 -8.53
CA LEU A 64 -1.42 -5.57 -9.47
C LEU A 64 -2.08 -4.76 -10.59
N THR A 65 -2.33 -3.45 -10.37
CA THR A 65 -3.00 -2.57 -11.34
C THR A 65 -2.05 -1.65 -12.10
N HIS A 66 -0.83 -1.41 -11.59
CA HIS A 66 0.15 -0.50 -12.17
C HIS A 66 1.50 -1.14 -12.52
N HIS A 67 1.76 -2.42 -12.22
CA HIS A 67 3.02 -3.08 -12.58
C HIS A 67 2.91 -4.60 -12.84
N LEU A 68 2.06 -5.00 -13.77
CA LEU A 68 2.56 -5.89 -14.81
C LEU A 68 2.98 -4.94 -15.93
N GLY A 69 4.28 -4.77 -16.18
CA GLY A 69 4.77 -3.89 -17.24
C GLY A 69 4.36 -4.30 -18.66
N TYR A 70 3.31 -5.12 -18.79
CA TYR A 70 2.81 -5.78 -19.99
C TYR A 70 1.34 -6.17 -19.79
N GLU A 71 0.54 -6.03 -20.85
CA GLU A 71 -0.88 -6.38 -20.89
C GLU A 71 -1.11 -7.90 -20.85
N ALA A 72 -2.31 -8.34 -20.49
CA ALA A 72 -2.69 -9.75 -20.55
C ALA A 72 -2.59 -10.28 -22.00
N GLY A 73 -1.58 -11.11 -22.28
CA GLY A 73 -1.30 -11.65 -23.62
C GLY A 73 -0.09 -11.04 -24.33
N ASP A 74 0.64 -10.15 -23.68
CA ASP A 74 1.86 -9.53 -24.22
C ASP A 74 2.97 -10.57 -24.49
N PRO A 75 3.59 -10.56 -25.69
CA PRO A 75 4.72 -11.42 -26.01
C PRO A 75 5.90 -11.33 -25.03
N ALA A 76 6.10 -10.19 -24.37
CA ALA A 76 7.18 -10.00 -23.40
C ALA A 76 6.96 -10.76 -22.08
N GLY A 77 5.74 -11.22 -21.81
CA GLY A 77 5.42 -12.13 -20.71
C GLY A 77 5.72 -13.60 -21.01
N ARG A 78 6.04 -13.98 -22.26
CA ARG A 78 6.33 -15.38 -22.62
C ARG A 78 7.73 -15.77 -22.16
N GLY A 79 7.79 -16.65 -21.16
CA GLY A 79 9.04 -17.24 -20.68
C GLY A 79 9.58 -16.65 -19.38
N SER A 80 8.93 -15.63 -18.80
CA SER A 80 9.11 -15.34 -17.38
C SER A 80 8.29 -16.35 -16.58
N GLY A 81 8.83 -16.88 -15.47
CA GLY A 81 8.25 -17.98 -14.69
C GLY A 81 6.89 -17.70 -14.05
N ASN A 82 6.25 -16.57 -14.36
CA ASN A 82 4.92 -16.17 -13.91
C ASN A 82 4.00 -15.85 -15.11
N SER A 83 4.04 -16.69 -16.15
CA SER A 83 3.10 -16.63 -17.27
C SER A 83 1.69 -16.95 -16.76
N ALA A 84 0.81 -15.95 -16.69
CA ALA A 84 -0.58 -16.13 -16.30
C ALA A 84 -1.30 -17.05 -17.30
N THR A 85 -1.61 -18.29 -16.92
CA THR A 85 -2.53 -19.15 -17.65
C THR A 85 -3.96 -18.69 -17.36
N ALA A 86 -4.69 -18.31 -18.42
CA ALA A 86 -6.10 -17.92 -18.30
C ALA A 86 -6.93 -19.07 -17.72
N PRO A 87 -7.90 -18.82 -16.81
CA PRO A 87 -8.72 -19.88 -16.25
C PRO A 87 -9.63 -20.49 -17.34
N HIS A 88 -9.53 -21.81 -17.48
CA HIS A 88 -10.32 -22.63 -18.38
C HIS A 88 -11.80 -22.61 -17.97
N ARG A 89 -12.64 -21.88 -18.70
CA ARG A 89 -14.11 -22.04 -18.59
C ARG A 89 -14.52 -23.34 -19.25
N LYS A 90 -14.84 -24.35 -18.44
CA LYS A 90 -15.59 -25.54 -18.87
C LYS A 90 -16.97 -25.12 -19.39
N ARG A 91 -17.37 -25.73 -20.51
CA ARG A 91 -18.73 -25.70 -21.05
C ARG A 91 -19.65 -26.60 -20.22
#